data_AF-A0A6A4WV12-F1
#
_entry.id   AF-A0A6A4WV12-F1
#
_cell.length_a   1.000
_cell.length_b   1.000
_cell.length_c   1.000
_cell.angle_alpha   90.00
_cell.angle_beta   90.00
_cell.angle_gamma   90.00
#
_symmetry.space_group_name_H-M   'P 1'
#
loop_
_entity.id
_entity.type
_entity.pdbx_description
1 polymer ?
#
loop_
_entity_poly.entity_id
_entity_poly.type
_entity_poly.pdbx_seq_one_letter_code
_entity_poly.pdbx_strand_id
1 'polypeptide(L)'
;MRVLGYLTEAAANELQLQGEDEDEDLETVNGSSQVRMKKTQVQLSSVDEGYKAKLSAFVIKDLSSASTKIDWNLMKDRWDHMKKIPFPTVSRKGGIDMLIGLTGDTMSLFLPEETIQGPPGDPVAVKTPLGWTAFGPDQMGSSVL
;
A
#
# COMPACT_ATOMS: atom_id res chain seq x y z
N MET A 1 5.96 18.04 -7.69
CA MET A 1 5.82 17.20 -6.48
C MET A 1 6.21 15.78 -6.84
N ARG A 2 7.34 15.27 -6.32
CA ARG A 2 7.92 13.96 -6.66
C ARG A 2 8.05 13.10 -5.40
N VAL A 3 6.96 12.96 -4.64
CA VAL A 3 6.94 12.05 -3.48
C VAL A 3 6.68 10.64 -3.99
N LEU A 4 7.70 9.79 -3.88
CA LEU A 4 7.73 8.44 -4.47
C LEU A 4 7.15 7.36 -3.53
N GLY A 5 6.98 7.67 -2.25
CA GLY A 5 6.40 6.79 -1.23
C GLY A 5 6.95 7.15 0.15
N TYR A 6 6.33 6.59 1.19
CA TYR A 6 6.81 6.69 2.56
C TYR A 6 7.00 5.30 3.14
N LEU A 7 8.11 5.06 3.83
CA LEU A 7 8.44 3.79 4.48
C LEU A 7 8.67 4.05 5.97
N THR A 8 8.15 3.20 6.84
CA THR A 8 8.42 3.36 8.28
C THR A 8 9.88 3.10 8.61
N GLU A 9 10.40 3.79 9.64
CA GLU A 9 11.73 3.52 10.20
C GLU A 9 11.87 2.06 10.62
N ALA A 10 10.82 1.46 11.18
CA ALA A 10 10.81 0.05 11.57
C ALA A 10 11.08 -0.87 10.37
N ALA A 11 10.37 -0.68 9.26
CA ALA A 11 10.55 -1.47 8.05
C ALA A 11 11.91 -1.21 7.39
N ALA A 12 12.36 0.06 7.35
CA ALA A 12 13.67 0.41 6.81
C ALA A 12 14.82 -0.26 7.60
N ASN A 13 14.73 -0.27 8.92
CA ASN A 13 15.71 -0.90 9.81
C ASN A 13 15.69 -2.42 9.70
N GLU A 14 14.50 -3.05 9.65
CA GLU A 14 14.34 -4.49 9.48
C GLU A 14 14.97 -4.99 8.18
N LEU A 15 14.78 -4.23 7.09
CA LEU A 15 15.34 -4.51 5.77
C LEU A 15 16.80 -4.01 5.62
N GLN A 16 17.38 -3.39 6.66
CA GLN A 16 18.73 -2.83 6.66
C GLN A 16 18.99 -1.88 5.49
N LEU A 17 17.99 -1.08 5.12
CA LEU A 17 18.07 -0.17 3.99
C LEU A 17 19.02 0.99 4.26
N GLN A 18 19.86 1.30 3.29
CA GLN A 18 20.68 2.51 3.29
C GLN A 18 19.92 3.66 2.64
N GLY A 19 20.27 4.88 3.01
CA GLY A 19 19.64 6.08 2.47
C GLY A 19 20.45 7.32 2.72
N GLU A 20 20.14 8.36 1.96
CA GLU A 20 20.80 9.67 2.02
C GLU A 20 19.78 10.71 2.51
N ASP A 21 20.27 11.73 3.23
CA ASP A 21 19.42 12.84 3.63
C ASP A 21 19.19 13.76 2.43
N GLU A 22 17.93 14.03 2.09
CA GLU A 22 17.52 15.00 1.07
C GLU A 22 16.65 16.09 1.71
N ASP A 23 16.82 17.33 1.27
CA ASP A 23 15.96 18.46 1.67
C ASP A 23 14.73 18.48 0.75
N GLU A 24 13.54 18.32 1.33
CA GLU A 24 12.27 18.26 0.61
C GLU A 24 11.32 19.39 1.01
N ASP A 25 10.63 19.94 0.02
CA ASP A 25 9.61 20.96 0.24
C ASP A 25 8.31 20.30 0.70
N LEU A 26 8.01 20.41 1.99
CA LEU A 26 6.74 19.99 2.56
C LEU A 26 5.74 21.13 2.46
N GLU A 27 4.74 20.97 1.60
CA GLU A 27 3.59 21.87 1.53
C GLU A 27 2.56 21.48 2.60
N THR A 28 2.24 22.42 3.47
CA THR A 28 1.18 22.28 4.48
C THR A 28 0.13 23.36 4.27
N VAL A 29 -1.05 23.19 4.87
CA VAL A 29 -2.11 24.22 4.89
C VAL A 29 -1.64 25.57 5.46
N ASN A 30 -0.53 25.60 6.19
CA ASN A 30 0.05 26.81 6.80
C ASN A 30 1.25 27.38 6.01
N GLY A 31 1.57 26.83 4.83
CA GLY A 31 2.71 27.25 3.99
C GLY A 31 3.66 26.11 3.65
N SER A 32 4.71 26.41 2.87
CA SER A 32 5.78 25.48 2.56
C SER A 32 6.92 25.57 3.57
N SER A 33 7.51 24.43 3.90
CA SER A 33 8.71 24.33 4.75
C SER A 33 9.67 23.32 4.15
N GLN A 34 10.97 23.61 4.21
CA GLN A 34 11.98 22.61 3.86
C GLN A 34 12.19 21.66 5.05
N VAL A 35 12.06 20.37 4.80
CA VAL A 35 12.29 19.32 5.77
C VAL A 35 13.36 18.40 5.25
N ARG A 36 14.39 18.15 6.07
CA ARG A 36 15.41 17.16 5.76
C ARG A 36 14.87 15.77 6.09
N MET A 37 14.79 14.90 5.09
CA MET A 37 14.26 13.56 5.22
C MET A 37 15.23 12.54 4.62
N LYS A 38 15.35 11.37 5.26
CA LYS A 38 16.14 10.27 4.70
C LYS A 38 15.38 9.64 3.55
N LYS A 39 15.99 9.54 2.39
CA LYS A 39 15.47 8.85 1.22
C LYS A 39 16.20 7.54 1.00
N THR A 40 15.45 6.49 0.72
CA THR A 40 15.97 5.15 0.46
C THR A 40 15.36 4.55 -0.80
N GLN A 41 15.93 3.45 -1.27
CA GLN A 41 15.38 2.64 -2.35
C GLN A 41 14.95 1.27 -1.80
N VAL A 42 13.70 0.90 -2.05
CA VAL A 42 13.11 -0.38 -1.67
C VAL A 42 12.81 -1.20 -2.93
N GLN A 43 13.00 -2.51 -2.84
CA GLN A 43 12.53 -3.44 -3.86
C GLN A 43 11.23 -4.08 -3.38
N LEU A 44 10.13 -3.80 -4.07
CA LEU A 44 8.88 -4.51 -3.93
C LEU A 44 8.92 -5.80 -4.73
N SER A 45 8.34 -6.87 -4.17
CA SER A 45 8.09 -8.12 -4.88
C SER A 45 6.66 -8.57 -4.56
N SER A 46 5.95 -9.09 -5.56
CA SER A 46 4.70 -9.82 -5.32
C SER A 46 4.98 -11.08 -4.48
N VAL A 47 3.96 -11.58 -3.78
CA VAL A 47 4.09 -12.76 -2.90
C VAL A 47 4.52 -14.01 -3.69
N ASP A 48 4.09 -14.13 -4.94
CA ASP A 48 4.48 -15.20 -5.86
C ASP A 48 5.81 -14.95 -6.58
N GLU A 49 6.50 -13.84 -6.27
CA GLU A 49 7.73 -13.35 -6.89
C GLU A 49 7.65 -13.09 -8.41
N GLY A 50 6.48 -13.19 -9.02
CA GLY A 50 6.27 -12.95 -10.46
C GLY A 50 6.49 -11.50 -10.89
N TYR A 51 6.42 -10.56 -9.94
CA TYR A 51 6.60 -9.14 -10.19
C TYR A 51 7.60 -8.53 -9.21
N LYS A 52 8.50 -7.67 -9.71
CA LYS A 52 9.47 -6.91 -8.91
C LYS A 52 9.56 -5.47 -9.40
N ALA A 53 9.56 -4.51 -8.49
CA ALA A 53 9.74 -3.08 -8.79
C ALA A 53 10.66 -2.42 -7.78
N LYS A 54 11.42 -1.41 -8.22
CA LYS A 54 12.24 -0.58 -7.33
C LYS A 54 11.55 0.76 -7.17
N LEU A 55 11.39 1.19 -5.92
CA LEU A 55 10.77 2.46 -5.56
C LEU A 55 11.71 3.24 -4.67
N SER A 56 11.71 4.56 -4.82
CA SER A 56 12.28 5.43 -3.79
C SER A 56 11.23 5.76 -2.75
N ALA A 57 11.62 5.88 -1.50
CA ALA A 57 10.71 6.27 -0.42
C ALA A 57 11.43 7.15 0.59
N PHE A 58 10.68 8.07 1.20
CA PHE A 58 11.14 8.78 2.38
C PHE A 58 10.89 7.94 3.62
N VAL A 59 11.91 7.85 4.47
CA VAL A 59 11.81 7.16 5.76
C VAL A 59 11.14 8.10 6.75
N ILE A 60 10.07 7.62 7.37
CA ILE A 60 9.29 8.35 8.38
C ILE A 60 9.15 7.51 9.65
N LYS A 61 8.98 8.18 10.78
CA LYS A 61 8.92 7.52 12.10
C LYS A 61 7.87 6.41 12.16
N ASP A 62 6.63 6.73 11.80
CA ASP A 62 5.52 5.78 11.77
C ASP A 62 4.39 6.25 10.84
N LEU A 63 3.50 5.31 10.52
CA LEU A 63 2.27 5.52 9.77
C LEU A 63 1.04 5.34 10.69
N SER A 64 1.16 5.72 11.96
CA SER A 64 0.16 5.42 12.99
C SER A 64 -1.24 6.00 12.72
N SER A 65 -1.34 7.06 11.92
CA SER A 65 -2.62 7.65 11.49
C SER A 65 -3.32 6.85 10.37
N ALA A 66 -2.60 5.96 9.69
CA ALA A 66 -3.17 5.08 8.68
C ALA A 66 -3.74 3.82 9.36
N SER A 67 -5.07 3.78 9.52
CA SER A 67 -5.83 2.58 9.90
C SER A 67 -6.72 2.21 8.71
N THR A 68 -6.83 0.96 8.25
CA THR A 68 -7.11 -0.28 8.97
C THR A 68 -6.58 -1.46 8.14
N LYS A 69 -6.09 -2.54 8.78
CA LYS A 69 -5.79 -3.78 8.06
C LYS A 69 -7.06 -4.58 7.84
N ILE A 70 -7.37 -4.91 6.60
CA ILE A 70 -8.47 -5.81 6.26
C ILE A 70 -7.89 -7.13 5.82
N ASP A 71 -8.24 -8.18 6.55
CA ASP A 71 -7.96 -9.53 6.08
C ASP A 71 -9.16 -10.02 5.26
N TRP A 72 -9.04 -9.88 3.94
CA TRP A 72 -10.06 -10.34 3.00
C TRP A 72 -10.29 -11.85 3.07
N ASN A 73 -9.31 -12.65 3.55
CA ASN A 73 -9.53 -14.08 3.76
C ASN A 73 -10.56 -14.36 4.87
N LEU A 74 -10.72 -13.46 5.85
CA LEU A 74 -11.74 -13.59 6.91
C LEU A 74 -13.13 -13.17 6.47
N MET A 75 -13.25 -12.42 5.36
CA MET A 75 -14.49 -11.79 4.93
C MET A 75 -15.05 -12.32 3.61
N LYS A 76 -14.19 -12.84 2.72
CA LYS A 76 -14.55 -13.22 1.35
C LYS A 76 -15.70 -14.22 1.25
N ASP A 77 -15.92 -15.06 2.26
CA ASP A 77 -16.96 -16.09 2.22
C ASP A 77 -18.38 -15.52 2.33
N ARG A 78 -18.52 -14.22 2.67
CA ARG A 78 -19.79 -13.49 2.68
C ARG A 78 -20.32 -13.20 1.28
N TRP A 79 -19.47 -13.23 0.26
CA TRP A 79 -19.81 -12.91 -1.11
C TRP A 79 -19.45 -14.05 -2.05
N ASP A 80 -20.42 -14.56 -2.80
CA ASP A 80 -20.23 -15.72 -3.67
C ASP A 80 -19.14 -15.50 -4.72
N HIS A 81 -19.02 -14.28 -5.25
CA HIS A 81 -17.97 -13.94 -6.23
C HIS A 81 -16.56 -13.86 -5.62
N MET A 82 -16.42 -13.72 -4.29
CA MET A 82 -15.11 -13.57 -3.64
C MET A 82 -14.54 -14.88 -3.06
N LYS A 83 -15.39 -15.89 -2.81
CA LYS A 83 -15.00 -17.16 -2.15
C LYS A 83 -13.74 -17.82 -2.72
N LYS A 84 -13.59 -17.80 -4.04
CA LYS A 84 -12.49 -18.48 -4.75
C LYS A 84 -11.24 -17.63 -4.91
N ILE A 85 -11.26 -16.37 -4.48
CA ILE A 85 -10.14 -15.46 -4.66
C ILE A 85 -9.03 -15.83 -3.67
N PRO A 86 -7.79 -16.02 -4.15
CA PRO A 86 -6.65 -16.33 -3.31
C PRO A 86 -6.02 -15.03 -2.79
N PHE A 87 -6.68 -14.35 -1.85
CA PHE A 87 -6.11 -13.15 -1.24
C PHE A 87 -4.81 -13.49 -0.47
N PRO A 88 -3.77 -12.65 -0.56
CA PRO A 88 -2.52 -12.87 0.18
C PRO A 88 -2.79 -12.86 1.69
N THR A 89 -2.11 -13.75 2.42
CA THR A 89 -2.17 -13.75 3.89
C THR A 89 -1.37 -12.58 4.44
N VAL A 90 -1.99 -11.74 5.26
CA VAL A 90 -1.30 -10.60 5.90
C VAL A 90 -0.44 -11.14 7.06
N SER A 91 0.85 -11.32 6.83
CA SER A 91 1.74 -12.08 7.71
C SER A 91 2.27 -11.33 8.95
N ARG A 92 1.83 -10.10 9.24
CA ARG A 92 2.38 -9.31 10.36
C ARG A 92 1.34 -8.82 11.37
N LYS A 93 1.59 -9.11 12.65
CA LYS A 93 1.18 -8.25 13.77
C LYS A 93 1.90 -6.90 13.61
N GLY A 94 1.20 -5.86 13.19
CA GLY A 94 1.79 -4.52 13.00
C GLY A 94 0.87 -3.58 12.23
N GLY A 95 1.24 -2.30 12.10
CA GLY A 95 0.56 -1.29 11.28
C GLY A 95 0.90 -1.39 9.79
N ILE A 96 0.65 -0.31 9.04
CA ILE A 96 1.07 -0.16 7.64
C ILE A 96 2.56 0.19 7.63
N ASP A 97 3.36 -0.54 6.84
CA ASP A 97 4.81 -0.34 6.76
C ASP A 97 5.21 0.65 5.66
N MET A 98 4.42 0.74 4.59
CA MET A 98 4.71 1.58 3.43
C MET A 98 3.44 2.21 2.85
N LEU A 99 3.50 3.51 2.51
CA LEU A 99 2.56 4.18 1.63
C LEU A 99 3.20 4.35 0.25
N ILE A 100 2.49 3.94 -0.80
CA ILE A 100 2.94 4.10 -2.19
C ILE A 100 2.05 5.15 -2.83
N GLY A 101 2.62 6.30 -3.18
CA GLY A 101 1.90 7.35 -3.89
C GLY A 101 1.64 6.97 -5.34
N LEU A 102 0.53 7.43 -5.93
CA LEU A 102 0.22 7.26 -7.35
C LEU A 102 0.95 8.33 -8.17
N THR A 103 2.00 7.93 -8.87
CA THR A 103 2.85 8.78 -9.71
C THR A 103 3.11 8.10 -11.06
N GLY A 104 3.75 8.79 -12.00
CA GLY A 104 4.14 8.18 -13.28
C GLY A 104 4.98 6.91 -13.14
N ASP A 105 5.79 6.82 -12.08
CA ASP A 105 6.70 5.70 -11.84
C ASP A 105 6.03 4.52 -11.12
N THR A 106 4.91 4.76 -10.44
CA THR A 106 4.21 3.78 -9.61
C THR A 106 2.85 3.36 -10.15
N MET A 107 2.29 4.09 -11.12
CA MET A 107 0.94 3.84 -11.65
C MET A 107 0.75 2.40 -12.16
N SER A 108 1.78 1.82 -12.77
CA SER A 108 1.75 0.44 -13.28
C SER A 108 1.51 -0.60 -12.18
N LEU A 109 1.87 -0.31 -10.92
CA LEU A 109 1.64 -1.20 -9.77
C LEU A 109 0.16 -1.38 -9.43
N PHE A 110 -0.68 -0.44 -9.85
CA PHE A 110 -2.10 -0.36 -9.49
C PHE A 110 -3.03 -0.64 -10.68
N LEU A 111 -2.47 -0.90 -11.86
CA LEU A 111 -3.28 -1.23 -13.03
C LEU A 111 -3.96 -2.59 -12.80
N PRO A 112 -5.30 -2.67 -12.96
CA PRO A 112 -6.02 -3.93 -12.87
C PRO A 112 -5.59 -4.91 -13.97
N GLU A 113 -5.15 -6.10 -13.59
CA GLU A 113 -4.99 -7.26 -14.47
C GLU A 113 -6.30 -8.03 -14.60
N GLU A 114 -7.07 -8.11 -13.51
CA GLU A 114 -8.34 -8.82 -13.42
C GLU A 114 -9.22 -8.14 -12.37
N THR A 115 -10.53 -8.06 -12.63
CA THR A 115 -11.52 -7.52 -11.70
C THR A 115 -12.69 -8.48 -11.56
N ILE A 116 -13.04 -8.82 -10.31
CA ILE A 116 -14.19 -9.65 -9.96
C ILE A 116 -15.15 -8.81 -9.12
N GLN A 117 -16.37 -8.63 -9.63
CA GLN A 117 -17.38 -7.75 -9.05
C GLN A 117 -18.69 -8.49 -8.81
N GLY A 118 -19.38 -8.13 -7.72
CA GLY A 118 -20.74 -8.55 -7.43
C GLY A 118 -21.77 -7.51 -7.88
N PRO A 119 -23.02 -7.64 -7.40
CA PRO A 119 -24.03 -6.58 -7.49
C PRO A 119 -23.57 -5.23 -6.93
N PRO A 120 -24.21 -4.12 -7.33
CA PRO A 120 -23.91 -2.80 -6.77
C PRO A 120 -23.99 -2.79 -5.24
N GLY A 121 -22.95 -2.28 -4.59
CA GLY A 121 -22.82 -2.25 -3.13
C GLY A 121 -21.96 -3.38 -2.56
N ASP A 122 -21.66 -4.42 -3.33
CA ASP A 122 -20.72 -5.46 -2.90
C ASP A 122 -19.26 -5.03 -3.11
N PRO A 123 -18.31 -5.60 -2.35
CA PRO A 123 -16.89 -5.38 -2.58
C PRO A 123 -16.45 -5.88 -3.97
N VAL A 124 -15.45 -5.18 -4.50
CA VAL A 124 -14.81 -5.50 -5.77
C VAL A 124 -13.41 -5.99 -5.48
N ALA A 125 -13.07 -7.17 -6.00
CA ALA A 125 -11.72 -7.69 -5.94
C ALA A 125 -10.97 -7.34 -7.22
N VAL A 126 -9.72 -6.94 -7.06
CA VAL A 126 -8.84 -6.52 -8.15
C VAL A 126 -7.50 -7.22 -8.00
N LYS A 127 -7.06 -7.87 -9.07
CA LYS A 127 -5.70 -8.35 -9.22
C LYS A 127 -4.86 -7.24 -9.84
N THR A 128 -3.77 -6.88 -9.19
CA THR A 128 -2.73 -5.99 -9.74
C THR A 128 -1.42 -6.77 -9.86
N PRO A 129 -0.36 -6.18 -10.43
CA PRO A 129 0.96 -6.83 -10.44
C PRO A 129 1.50 -7.19 -9.05
N LEU A 130 1.01 -6.55 -7.97
CA LEU A 130 1.40 -6.87 -6.60
C LEU A 130 0.59 -8.01 -5.98
N GLY A 131 -0.48 -8.47 -6.63
CA GLY A 131 -1.36 -9.55 -6.19
C GLY A 131 -2.83 -9.13 -6.07
N TRP A 132 -3.62 -9.96 -5.40
CA TRP A 132 -5.04 -9.71 -5.16
C TRP A 132 -5.27 -8.74 -3.99
N THR A 133 -6.10 -7.73 -4.22
CA THR A 133 -6.69 -6.86 -3.20
C THR A 133 -8.19 -6.71 -3.44
N ALA A 134 -8.92 -6.09 -2.51
CA ALA A 134 -10.31 -5.72 -2.70
C ALA A 134 -10.62 -4.41 -1.97
N PHE A 135 -11.65 -3.73 -2.44
CA PHE A 135 -12.19 -2.52 -1.84
C PHE A 135 -13.72 -2.59 -1.81
N GLY A 136 -14.34 -1.98 -0.81
CA GLY A 136 -15.78 -2.06 -0.60
C GLY A 136 -16.16 -1.91 0.87
N PRO A 137 -17.45 -2.07 1.20
CA PRO A 137 -17.92 -1.91 2.57
C PRO A 137 -17.32 -2.99 3.50
N ASP A 138 -16.84 -2.54 4.65
CA ASP A 138 -16.47 -3.40 5.77
C ASP A 138 -17.70 -3.79 6.62
N GLN A 139 -17.48 -4.47 7.75
CA GLN A 139 -18.56 -4.94 8.63
C GLN A 139 -19.50 -3.83 9.16
N MET A 140 -19.14 -2.55 9.03
CA MET A 140 -19.94 -1.40 9.49
C MET A 140 -20.52 -0.56 8.34
N GLY A 141 -20.42 -1.05 7.09
CA GLY A 141 -20.84 -0.28 5.92
C GLY A 141 -19.91 0.91 5.61
N SER A 142 -18.70 0.92 6.18
CA SER A 142 -17.69 1.93 5.90
C SER A 142 -16.85 1.49 4.70
N SER A 143 -16.66 2.38 3.73
CA SER A 143 -15.76 2.13 2.61
C SER A 143 -14.31 2.21 3.05
N VAL A 144 -13.51 1.25 2.62
CA VAL A 144 -12.09 1.11 2.99
C VAL A 144 -11.28 0.74 1.74
N LEU A 145 -10.09 1.33 1.63
CA LEU A 145 -9.14 1.18 0.52
C LEU A 145 -7.97 0.26 0.92
#